data_AF-A0A952ZM21-F1
#
_entry.id   AF-A0A952ZM21-F1
#
_cell.length_a   1.000
_cell.length_b   1.000
_cell.length_c   1.000
_cell.angle_alpha   90.00
_cell.angle_beta   90.00
_cell.angle_gamma   90.00
#
_symmetry.space_group_name_H-M   'P 1'
#
loop_
_entity.id
_entity.type
_entity.pdbx_description
1 polymer ?
#
loop_
_entity_poly.entity_id
_entity_poly.type
_entity_poly.pdbx_seq_one_letter_code
_entity_poly.pdbx_strand_id
1 'polypeptide(L)'
;MPFLDWVNKAQAQRIAADVPYHLLQFQSVHGDPSAKNLLIKGDNLLAMKALLPFYRGRVKCIYIDLPYNTQSAFEHYDDKLEHSQWLSALYPRLVLLRDLLASDGSIWISIKP
;
A
#
# COMPACT_ATOMS: atom_id res chain seq x y z
N MET A 1 -2.45 27.92 4.42
CA MET A 1 -2.82 26.63 3.79
C MET A 1 -3.76 25.90 4.73
N PRO A 2 -4.88 25.33 4.26
CA PRO A 2 -5.69 24.42 5.07
C PRO A 2 -4.83 23.20 5.45
N PHE A 3 -5.05 22.64 6.65
CA PHE A 3 -4.41 21.41 7.10
C PHE A 3 -5.47 20.36 7.41
N LEU A 4 -5.18 19.10 7.05
CA LEU A 4 -6.01 17.95 7.43
C LEU A 4 -5.42 17.32 8.68
N ASP A 5 -6.24 17.21 9.73
CA ASP A 5 -5.88 16.52 10.97
C ASP A 5 -6.91 15.43 11.30
N TRP A 6 -6.47 14.37 11.99
CA TRP A 6 -7.34 13.27 12.39
C TRP A 6 -6.78 12.53 13.61
N VAL A 7 -7.66 11.84 14.33
CA VAL A 7 -7.30 11.02 15.48
C VAL A 7 -6.29 9.94 15.08
N ASN A 8 -5.21 9.79 15.86
CA ASN A 8 -4.11 8.85 15.63
C ASN A 8 -3.19 9.14 14.44
N LYS A 9 -3.24 10.34 13.84
CA LYS A 9 -2.31 10.77 12.78
C LYS A 9 -0.84 10.55 13.12
N ALA A 10 -0.39 10.99 14.30
CA ALA A 10 0.99 10.84 14.75
C ALA A 10 1.43 9.38 14.86
N GLN A 11 0.52 8.48 15.24
CA GLN A 11 0.80 7.04 15.25
C GLN A 11 0.91 6.52 13.82
N ALA A 12 -0.04 6.84 12.94
CA ALA A 12 -0.04 6.41 11.54
C ALA A 12 1.23 6.83 10.79
N GLN A 13 1.78 8.01 11.12
CA GLN A 13 3.04 8.51 10.56
C GLN A 13 4.26 7.67 10.92
N ARG A 14 4.26 7.05 12.11
CA ARG A 14 5.37 6.20 12.56
C ARG A 14 5.32 4.79 11.97
N ILE A 15 4.12 4.28 11.67
CA ILE A 15 3.92 2.91 11.18
C ILE A 15 4.83 2.58 10.00
N ALA A 16 4.93 3.44 8.97
CA ALA A 16 5.76 3.15 7.80
C ALA A 16 7.25 2.95 8.14
N ALA A 17 7.76 3.70 9.12
CA ALA A 17 9.13 3.56 9.61
C ALA A 17 9.29 2.27 10.43
N ASP A 18 8.31 1.98 11.29
CA ASP A 18 8.34 0.88 12.26
C ASP A 18 8.05 -0.49 11.66
N VAL A 19 7.51 -0.56 10.43
CA VAL A 19 7.27 -1.84 9.74
C VAL A 19 8.61 -2.57 9.56
N PRO A 20 8.73 -3.82 10.09
CA PRO A 20 9.97 -4.57 10.03
C PRO A 20 10.28 -4.97 8.60
N TYR A 21 11.58 -5.11 8.29
CA TYR A 21 11.99 -5.76 7.05
C TYR A 21 11.54 -7.22 7.08
N HIS A 22 11.01 -7.66 5.94
CA HIS A 22 10.56 -9.03 5.74
C HIS A 22 11.24 -9.59 4.49
N LEU A 23 11.60 -10.88 4.54
CA LEU A 23 12.20 -11.56 3.39
C LEU A 23 11.11 -12.16 2.52
N LEU A 24 11.23 -11.98 1.21
CA LEU A 24 10.38 -12.68 0.24
C LEU A 24 10.76 -14.16 0.23
N GLN A 25 9.76 -15.02 0.42
CA GLN A 25 9.92 -16.48 0.31
C GLN A 25 9.38 -16.93 -1.03
N PHE A 26 10.23 -17.59 -1.82
CA PHE A 26 9.79 -18.22 -3.06
C PHE A 26 8.86 -19.41 -2.75
N GLN A 27 7.75 -19.53 -3.49
CA GLN A 27 6.75 -20.57 -3.29
C GLN A 27 6.60 -21.45 -4.55
N SER A 28 6.28 -20.84 -5.69
CA SER A 28 6.06 -21.55 -6.96
C SER A 28 6.29 -20.65 -8.18
N VAL A 29 6.44 -21.28 -9.36
CA VAL A 29 6.37 -20.60 -10.67
C VAL A 29 5.10 -21.05 -11.38
N HIS A 30 4.42 -20.09 -12.04
CA HIS A 30 3.28 -20.34 -12.90
C HIS A 30 3.46 -19.60 -14.23
N GLY A 31 3.12 -20.24 -15.35
CA GLY A 31 3.29 -19.67 -16.69
C GLY A 31 4.72 -19.77 -17.21
N ASP A 32 5.16 -18.75 -17.94
CA ASP A 32 6.51 -18.68 -18.53
C ASP A 32 7.59 -18.44 -17.46
N PRO A 33 8.55 -19.37 -17.25
CA PRO A 33 9.63 -19.23 -16.27
C PRO A 33 10.60 -18.08 -16.56
N SER A 34 10.62 -17.54 -17.79
CA SER A 34 11.46 -16.40 -18.15
C SER A 34 10.83 -15.05 -17.81
N ALA A 35 9.53 -15.03 -17.49
CA ALA A 35 8.83 -13.81 -17.10
C ALA A 35 9.31 -13.30 -15.74
N LYS A 36 9.42 -11.97 -15.60
CA LYS A 36 9.87 -11.30 -14.37
C LYS A 36 8.72 -10.83 -13.47
N ASN A 37 7.51 -11.35 -13.71
CA ASN A 37 6.31 -10.98 -12.97
C ASN A 37 6.33 -11.61 -11.58
N LEU A 38 5.82 -10.87 -10.58
CA LEU A 38 5.75 -11.33 -9.20
C LEU A 38 4.30 -11.25 -8.71
N LEU A 39 3.84 -12.34 -8.07
CA LEU A 39 2.63 -12.34 -7.25
C LEU A 39 3.05 -12.57 -5.79
N ILE A 40 2.72 -11.62 -4.92
CA ILE A 40 3.10 -11.65 -3.51
C ILE A 40 1.83 -11.82 -2.68
N LYS A 41 1.83 -12.85 -1.83
CA LYS A 41 0.73 -13.11 -0.88
C LYS A 41 1.13 -12.66 0.51
N GLY A 42 0.33 -11.79 1.12
CA GLY A 42 0.53 -11.30 2.49
C GLY A 42 -0.11 -9.95 2.72
N ASP A 43 0.13 -9.37 3.89
CA ASP A 43 -0.21 -7.97 4.16
C ASP A 43 0.62 -7.06 3.24
N ASN A 44 -0.07 -6.11 2.58
CA ASN A 44 0.55 -5.26 1.58
C ASN A 44 1.64 -4.33 2.15
N LEU A 45 1.56 -3.94 3.42
CA LEU A 45 2.53 -3.05 4.04
C LEU A 45 3.87 -3.79 4.25
N LEU A 46 3.80 -5.04 4.71
CA LEU A 46 4.96 -5.93 4.80
C LEU A 46 5.53 -6.26 3.42
N ALA A 47 4.67 -6.57 2.44
CA ALA A 47 5.09 -6.85 1.07
C ALA A 47 5.84 -5.67 0.44
N MET A 48 5.32 -4.45 0.58
CA MET A 48 5.99 -3.24 0.08
C MET A 48 7.32 -3.01 0.78
N LYS A 49 7.41 -3.20 2.11
CA LYS A 49 8.68 -3.08 2.85
C LYS A 49 9.73 -4.08 2.34
N ALA A 50 9.33 -5.32 2.04
CA ALA A 50 10.19 -6.35 1.50
C ALA A 50 10.71 -6.03 0.08
N LEU A 51 9.96 -5.23 -0.69
CA LEU A 51 10.34 -4.83 -2.06
C LEU A 51 11.33 -3.65 -2.11
N LEU A 52 11.41 -2.84 -1.05
CA LEU A 52 12.24 -1.63 -1.02
C LEU A 52 13.72 -1.87 -1.41
N PRO A 53 14.41 -2.93 -0.97
CA PRO A 53 15.81 -3.14 -1.35
C PRO A 53 16.04 -3.31 -2.85
N PHE A 54 15.01 -3.77 -3.59
CA PHE A 54 15.13 -4.13 -5.00
C PHE A 54 14.50 -3.09 -5.93
N TYR A 55 13.43 -2.42 -5.47
CA TYR A 55 12.56 -1.60 -6.31
C TYR A 55 12.41 -0.14 -5.86
N ARG A 56 13.09 0.30 -4.79
CA ARG A 56 13.08 1.72 -4.37
C ARG A 56 13.44 2.63 -5.53
N GLY A 57 12.58 3.62 -5.81
CA GLY A 57 12.79 4.58 -6.90
C GLY A 57 12.71 4.00 -8.31
N ARG A 58 12.13 2.80 -8.50
CA ARG A 58 12.14 2.09 -9.81
C ARG A 58 10.75 1.82 -10.37
N VAL A 59 9.69 2.00 -9.58
CA VAL A 59 8.33 1.70 -10.04
C VAL A 59 7.78 2.87 -10.85
N LYS A 60 7.52 2.62 -12.15
CA LYS A 60 7.03 3.66 -13.07
C LYS A 60 5.56 3.99 -12.87
N CYS A 61 4.74 2.99 -12.57
CA CYS A 61 3.31 3.14 -12.40
C CYS A 61 2.82 2.29 -11.23
N ILE A 62 2.00 2.89 -10.39
CA ILE A 62 1.29 2.22 -9.30
C ILE A 62 -0.20 2.47 -9.52
N TYR A 63 -0.99 1.40 -9.55
CA TYR A 63 -2.45 1.46 -9.52
C TYR A 63 -2.94 0.75 -8.25
N ILE A 64 -3.79 1.43 -7.48
CA ILE A 64 -4.43 0.83 -6.31
C ILE A 64 -5.94 1.09 -6.36
N ASP A 65 -6.68 0.07 -5.99
CA ASP A 65 -8.12 0.11 -5.80
C ASP A 65 -8.41 -0.18 -4.34
N LEU A 66 -8.63 0.89 -3.57
CA LEU A 66 -8.74 0.83 -2.12
C LEU A 66 -10.17 0.44 -1.70
N PRO A 67 -10.37 -0.13 -0.51
CA PRO A 67 -11.71 -0.22 0.07
C PRO A 67 -12.29 1.20 0.19
N TYR A 68 -13.46 1.40 -0.40
CA TYR A 68 -13.98 2.75 -0.70
C TYR A 68 -14.61 3.47 0.50
N ASN A 69 -14.90 2.75 1.59
CA ASN A 69 -15.60 3.26 2.75
C ASN A 69 -17.04 3.75 2.43
N THR A 70 -17.74 3.02 1.58
CA THR A 70 -19.08 3.36 1.06
C THR A 70 -20.24 2.93 1.96
N GLN A 71 -19.97 2.47 3.18
CA GLN A 71 -20.96 1.88 4.11
C GLN A 71 -21.70 0.65 3.57
N SER A 72 -21.22 0.07 2.47
CA SER A 72 -21.82 -1.10 1.82
C SER A 72 -21.18 -2.36 2.39
N ALA A 73 -21.97 -3.35 2.81
CA ALA A 73 -21.43 -4.61 3.29
C ALA A 73 -20.81 -5.40 2.13
N PHE A 74 -19.52 -5.21 1.86
CA PHE A 74 -18.76 -6.13 1.01
C PHE A 74 -18.36 -7.35 1.83
N GLU A 75 -18.46 -8.55 1.27
CA GLU A 75 -18.14 -9.81 1.96
C GLU A 75 -16.67 -9.95 2.41
N HIS A 76 -15.79 -9.03 2.01
CA HIS A 76 -14.34 -9.23 2.09
C HIS A 76 -13.59 -8.15 2.89
N TYR A 77 -14.25 -7.07 3.35
CA TYR A 77 -13.64 -6.06 4.23
C TYR A 77 -14.70 -5.19 4.93
N ASP A 78 -14.35 -4.61 6.08
CA ASP A 78 -15.22 -3.68 6.81
C ASP A 78 -15.23 -2.30 6.11
N ASP A 79 -16.33 -2.02 5.41
CA ASP A 79 -16.55 -0.78 4.65
C ASP A 79 -17.21 0.33 5.50
N LYS A 80 -17.24 0.16 6.83
CA LYS A 80 -17.78 1.12 7.81
C LYS A 80 -16.67 1.69 8.71
N LEU A 81 -15.56 2.11 8.12
CA LEU A 81 -14.49 2.74 8.88
C LEU A 81 -14.78 4.22 9.07
N GLU A 82 -14.52 4.71 10.27
CA GLU A 82 -14.42 6.16 10.50
C GLU A 82 -13.30 6.73 9.61
N HIS A 83 -13.49 7.94 9.06
CA HIS A 83 -12.50 8.54 8.16
C HIS A 83 -11.08 8.58 8.77
N SER A 84 -10.99 8.78 10.09
CA SER A 84 -9.72 8.76 10.82
C SER A 84 -9.04 7.39 10.80
N GLN A 85 -9.80 6.30 10.88
CA GLN A 85 -9.29 4.94 10.79
C GLN A 85 -8.87 4.60 9.37
N TRP A 86 -9.69 4.96 8.38
CA TRP A 86 -9.36 4.78 6.96
C TRP A 86 -8.08 5.53 6.58
N LEU A 87 -7.95 6.80 6.98
CA LEU A 87 -6.72 7.59 6.80
C LEU A 87 -5.52 6.96 7.53
N SER A 88 -5.71 6.47 8.75
CA SER A 88 -4.63 5.83 9.53
C SER A 88 -4.15 4.51 8.91
N ALA A 89 -5.05 3.76 8.25
CA ALA A 89 -4.69 2.56 7.50
C ALA A 89 -3.99 2.90 6.19
N LEU A 90 -4.45 3.93 5.48
CA LEU A 90 -3.94 4.29 4.15
C LEU A 90 -2.59 5.01 4.21
N TYR A 91 -2.39 5.91 5.16
CA TYR A 91 -1.20 6.77 5.25
C TYR A 91 0.13 5.99 5.14
N PRO A 92 0.41 4.96 5.97
CA PRO A 92 1.70 4.28 5.89
C PRO A 92 1.93 3.57 4.55
N ARG A 93 0.85 3.14 3.88
CA ARG A 93 0.92 2.49 2.56
C ARG A 93 1.33 3.51 1.49
N LEU A 94 0.73 4.69 1.49
CA LEU A 94 1.10 5.76 0.56
C LEU A 94 2.55 6.20 0.73
N VAL A 95 3.06 6.25 1.96
CA VAL A 95 4.48 6.53 2.23
C VAL A 95 5.38 5.49 1.57
N LEU A 96 5.12 4.19 1.76
CA LEU A 96 5.95 3.14 1.14
C LEU A 96 5.79 3.09 -0.39
N LEU A 97 4.59 3.32 -0.92
CA LEU A 97 4.38 3.44 -2.38
C LEU A 97 5.19 4.60 -2.96
N ARG A 98 5.29 5.73 -2.24
CA ARG A 98 6.13 6.85 -2.64
C ARG A 98 7.61 6.49 -2.70
N ASP A 99 8.11 5.70 -1.75
CA ASP A 99 9.50 5.24 -1.77
C ASP A 99 9.80 4.28 -2.94
N LEU A 100 8.82 3.49 -3.37
CA LEU A 100 8.95 2.58 -4.51
C LEU A 100 8.92 3.34 -5.85
N LEU A 101 8.19 4.45 -5.92
CA LEU A 101 7.98 5.24 -7.12
C LEU A 101 9.25 5.87 -7.67
N ALA A 102 9.46 5.74 -8.98
CA ALA A 102 10.48 6.49 -9.70
C ALA A 102 10.20 8.00 -9.64
N SER A 103 11.24 8.83 -9.81
CA SER A 103 11.12 10.29 -9.79
C SER A 103 10.16 10.84 -10.85
N ASP A 104 9.99 10.11 -11.95
CA ASP A 104 9.10 10.42 -13.06
C ASP A 104 7.86 9.48 -13.12
N GLY A 105 7.61 8.72 -12.06
CA GLY A 105 6.51 7.77 -12.01
C GLY A 105 5.18 8.39 -11.57
N SER A 106 4.10 7.64 -11.80
CA SER A 106 2.73 8.04 -11.47
C SER A 106 2.04 7.05 -10.54
N ILE A 107 1.22 7.56 -9.62
CA ILE A 107 0.28 6.77 -8.83
C ILE A 107 -1.15 7.12 -9.23
N TRP A 108 -1.98 6.08 -9.40
CA TRP A 108 -3.39 6.17 -9.72
C TRP A 108 -4.16 5.46 -8.62
N ILE A 109 -5.11 6.17 -8.01
CA ILE A 109 -5.89 5.69 -6.87
C ILE A 109 -7.35 5.82 -7.25
N SER A 110 -8.05 4.70 -7.29
CA SER A 110 -9.50 4.68 -7.45
C SER A 110 -10.15 4.92 -6.08
N ILE A 111 -11.01 5.93 -6.01
CA ILE A 111 -11.86 6.24 -4.85
C ILE A 111 -13.30 6.40 -5.34
N LYS A 112 -14.28 5.96 -4.55
CA LYS A 112 -15.69 6.25 -4.82
C LYS A 112 -16.15 7.44 -3.96
N PRO A 113 -17.05 8.29 -4.50
CA PRO A 113 -17.70 9.33 -3.72
C PRO A 113 -18.68 8.77 -2.69
#